data_AF-A0A7V0Y4F6-F1
#
_entry.id   AF-A0A7V0Y4F6-F1
#
_cell.length_a   1.000
_cell.length_b   1.000
_cell.length_c   1.000
_cell.angle_alpha   90.00
_cell.angle_beta   90.00
_cell.angle_gamma   90.00
#
_symmetry.space_group_name_H-M   'P 1'
#
loop_
_entity.id
_entity.type
_entity.pdbx_description
1 polymer ?
#
loop_
_entity_poly.entity_id
_entity_poly.type
_entity_poly.pdbx_seq_one_letter_code
_entity_poly.pdbx_strand_id
1 'polypeptide(L)'
;MITKAGADRVLHWAVTPVTVPLLVSLTHRSAGWRSLDSTLGTRWSLSVYGGVRSAGFQSYSQVQLAIAWTLSAIASFASAALACRRGRRHGFDAKRLWLWTALGFILGPFGLLLMRSLIESPAREPCSSCGRLRVVTRNRCEYCGGAFPAPAADGTEIFEPA
;
A
#
# COMPACT_ATOMS: atom_id res chain seq x y z
N MET A 1 -56.93 4.09 20.48
CA MET A 1 -55.74 3.73 21.29
C MET A 1 -54.92 2.75 20.46
N ILE A 2 -53.79 3.20 19.91
CA ILE A 2 -52.91 2.41 19.03
C ILE A 2 -51.58 2.24 19.77
N THR A 3 -51.17 1.00 20.01
CA THR A 3 -49.99 0.65 20.79
C THR A 3 -48.71 0.82 19.96
N LYS A 4 -47.87 1.78 20.37
CA LYS A 4 -46.47 1.93 19.96
C LYS A 4 -45.64 0.86 20.67
N ALA A 5 -45.46 -0.31 20.07
CA ALA A 5 -44.50 -1.30 20.55
C ALA A 5 -43.98 -2.12 19.36
N GLY A 6 -42.78 -1.81 18.88
CA GLY A 6 -42.09 -2.70 17.93
C GLY A 6 -41.32 -2.03 16.80
N ALA A 7 -40.57 -0.95 17.04
CA ALA A 7 -39.74 -0.31 16.00
C ALA A 7 -38.23 -0.26 16.32
N ASP A 8 -37.76 -0.89 17.39
CA ASP A 8 -36.40 -0.62 17.91
C ASP A 8 -35.43 -1.82 17.82
N ARG A 9 -35.76 -2.88 17.05
CA ARG A 9 -34.99 -4.13 17.07
C ARG A 9 -34.42 -4.61 15.73
N VAL A 10 -34.10 -3.69 14.83
CA VAL A 10 -33.38 -4.01 13.59
C VAL A 10 -32.34 -2.91 13.35
N LEU A 11 -31.06 -3.29 13.22
CA LEU A 11 -29.89 -2.51 12.73
C LEU A 11 -28.68 -2.36 13.70
N HIS A 12 -28.31 -3.39 14.48
CA HIS A 12 -27.01 -3.40 15.19
C HIS A 12 -25.99 -4.42 14.66
N TRP A 13 -26.35 -5.30 13.72
CA TRP A 13 -25.45 -6.37 13.24
C TRP A 13 -24.71 -6.06 11.93
N ALA A 14 -24.96 -4.90 11.31
CA ALA A 14 -24.38 -4.55 10.01
C ALA A 14 -23.17 -3.58 10.09
N VAL A 15 -22.41 -3.61 11.18
CA VAL A 15 -21.13 -2.89 11.27
C VAL A 15 -20.01 -3.90 11.41
N THR A 16 -19.57 -4.43 10.28
CA THR A 16 -18.32 -5.20 10.18
C THR A 16 -17.14 -4.33 10.63
N PRO A 17 -16.22 -4.82 11.48
CA PRO A 17 -15.08 -4.04 12.00
C PRO A 17 -13.97 -3.75 10.97
N VAL A 18 -14.20 -3.99 9.68
CA VAL A 18 -13.14 -3.97 8.64
C VAL A 18 -13.02 -2.63 7.89
N THR A 19 -13.93 -1.68 8.10
CA THR A 19 -13.99 -0.45 7.27
C THR A 19 -13.73 0.87 8.00
N VAL A 20 -13.22 0.85 9.24
CA VAL A 20 -13.12 2.09 10.06
C VAL A 20 -11.85 2.94 9.90
N PRO A 21 -10.68 2.54 9.33
CA PRO A 21 -9.54 3.45 9.39
C PRO A 21 -9.48 4.50 8.25
N LEU A 22 -10.45 4.58 7.33
CA LEU A 22 -10.33 5.49 6.17
C LEU A 22 -11.35 6.64 6.09
N LEU A 23 -12.39 6.66 6.91
CA LEU A 23 -13.43 7.71 6.85
C LEU A 23 -13.28 8.83 7.90
N VAL A 24 -12.30 8.74 8.80
CA VAL A 24 -12.05 9.79 9.82
C VAL A 24 -11.14 10.91 9.30
N SER A 25 -10.62 10.81 8.07
CA SER A 25 -9.61 11.75 7.57
C SER A 25 -10.12 12.96 6.78
N LEU A 26 -11.44 13.15 6.59
CA LEU A 26 -11.95 14.17 5.66
C LEU A 26 -12.94 15.21 6.21
N THR A 27 -13.22 15.26 7.51
CA THR A 27 -14.14 16.27 8.07
C THR A 27 -13.50 17.32 8.96
N HIS A 28 -12.17 17.39 9.07
CA HIS A 28 -11.50 18.45 9.84
C HIS A 28 -10.89 19.54 8.95
N ARG A 29 -11.70 20.07 8.02
CA ARG A 29 -11.37 21.26 7.22
C ARG A 29 -12.47 22.31 7.33
N SER A 30 -12.51 23.00 8.48
CA SER A 30 -12.93 24.41 8.57
C SER A 30 -13.02 24.87 10.04
N ALA A 31 -11.98 25.51 10.57
CA ALA A 31 -12.15 26.59 11.54
C ALA A 31 -10.81 27.28 11.85
N GLY A 32 -10.74 28.56 11.49
CA GLY A 32 -10.01 29.54 12.30
C GLY A 32 -8.57 29.84 11.89
N TRP A 33 -8.40 30.58 10.79
CA TRP A 33 -7.29 31.53 10.72
C TRP A 33 -7.58 32.67 11.69
N ARG A 34 -6.92 32.69 12.85
CA ARG A 34 -6.83 33.89 13.70
C ARG A 34 -5.42 34.04 14.26
N SER A 35 -4.82 35.14 13.82
CA SER A 35 -3.82 35.99 14.47
C SER A 35 -2.61 35.34 15.13
N LEU A 36 -1.46 35.66 14.53
CA LEU A 36 -0.19 35.87 15.24
C LEU A 36 -0.43 36.64 16.54
N ASP A 37 0.02 36.09 17.66
CA ASP A 37 0.66 36.89 18.70
C ASP A 37 1.80 36.09 19.33
N SER A 38 2.99 36.58 19.05
CA SER A 38 4.26 36.30 19.71
C SER A 38 4.20 36.74 21.16
N THR A 39 4.34 35.83 22.12
CA THR A 39 4.98 36.11 23.42
C THR A 39 5.27 34.81 24.17
N LEU A 40 6.58 34.54 24.31
CA LEU A 40 7.27 33.85 25.40
C LEU A 40 6.40 33.06 26.37
N GLY A 41 6.43 31.73 26.20
CA GLY A 41 5.83 30.80 27.14
C GLY A 41 6.13 29.36 26.76
N THR A 42 7.40 28.95 26.81
CA THR A 42 7.84 27.55 26.78
C THR A 42 7.25 26.80 27.97
N ARG A 43 5.98 26.42 27.85
CA ARG A 43 5.33 25.40 28.67
C ARG A 43 5.05 24.24 27.74
N TRP A 44 6.06 23.39 27.58
CA TRP A 44 5.89 22.08 26.97
C TRP A 44 4.93 21.28 27.85
N SER A 45 3.63 21.43 27.60
CA SER A 45 2.60 20.54 28.13
C SER A 45 2.81 19.18 27.49
N LEU A 46 3.66 18.38 28.16
CA LEU A 46 3.67 16.93 28.14
C LEU A 46 2.27 16.43 28.55
N SER A 47 1.29 16.50 27.64
CA SER A 47 -0.06 16.04 27.90
C SER A 47 -0.77 15.62 26.62
N VAL A 48 -0.06 14.90 25.74
CA VAL A 48 -0.63 14.26 24.53
C VAL A 48 -0.44 12.73 24.54
N TYR A 49 0.25 12.16 25.53
CA TYR A 49 0.38 10.70 25.71
C TYR A 49 -0.51 10.13 26.83
N GLY A 50 -1.51 10.88 27.31
CA GLY A 50 -2.43 10.45 28.35
C GLY A 50 -3.78 9.99 27.79
N GLY A 51 -3.80 8.97 26.92
CA GLY A 51 -5.05 8.60 26.26
C GLY A 51 -5.07 7.27 25.51
N VAL A 52 -4.07 6.41 25.66
CA VAL A 52 -4.27 5.00 25.30
C VAL A 52 -5.07 4.38 26.43
N ARG A 53 -6.39 4.65 26.45
CA ARG A 53 -7.32 3.84 27.23
C ARG A 53 -7.07 2.41 26.77
N SER A 54 -6.57 1.61 27.70
CA SER A 54 -6.53 0.16 27.67
C SER A 54 -7.92 -0.33 27.26
N ALA A 55 -8.11 -0.48 25.95
CA ALA A 55 -9.22 -1.21 25.38
C ALA A 55 -9.22 -2.54 26.11
N GLY A 56 -10.36 -2.85 26.74
CA GLY A 56 -10.47 -3.92 27.71
C GLY A 56 -9.77 -5.17 27.23
N PHE A 57 -9.14 -5.87 28.17
CA PHE A 57 -8.75 -7.26 28.05
C PHE A 57 -10.04 -8.09 27.92
N GLN A 58 -10.73 -7.91 26.80
CA GLN A 58 -11.99 -8.53 26.48
C GLN A 58 -11.61 -9.97 26.18
N SER A 59 -12.10 -10.89 27.00
CA SER A 59 -11.89 -12.33 26.82
C SER A 59 -12.29 -12.70 25.41
N TYR A 60 -11.31 -12.73 24.50
CA TYR A 60 -11.51 -13.12 23.12
C TYR A 60 -12.07 -14.53 23.15
N SER A 61 -13.26 -14.71 22.59
CA SER A 61 -13.82 -16.06 22.48
C SER A 61 -12.86 -16.92 21.65
N GLN A 62 -12.76 -18.21 21.96
CA GLN A 62 -11.91 -19.16 21.22
C GLN A 62 -12.14 -19.08 19.70
N VAL A 63 -13.38 -18.77 19.29
CA VAL A 63 -13.77 -18.55 17.89
C VAL A 63 -13.05 -17.34 17.29
N GLN A 64 -12.96 -16.21 17.99
CA GLN A 64 -12.26 -15.03 17.47
C GLN A 64 -10.76 -15.26 17.35
N LEU A 65 -10.15 -16.00 18.29
CA LEU A 65 -8.76 -16.42 18.14
C LEU A 65 -8.59 -17.29 16.89
N ALA A 66 -9.42 -18.33 16.72
CA ALA A 66 -9.35 -19.19 15.54
C ALA A 66 -9.51 -18.42 14.23
N ILE A 67 -10.43 -17.44 14.18
CA ILE A 67 -10.60 -16.54 13.03
C ILE A 67 -9.33 -15.71 12.79
N ALA A 68 -8.73 -15.13 13.84
CA ALA A 68 -7.51 -14.35 13.69
C ALA A 68 -6.35 -15.21 13.15
N TRP A 69 -6.11 -16.39 13.73
CA TRP A 69 -5.05 -17.30 13.30
C TRP A 69 -5.24 -17.78 11.85
N THR A 70 -6.48 -18.12 11.47
CA THR A 70 -6.79 -18.57 10.10
C THR A 70 -6.59 -17.44 9.10
N LEU A 71 -7.05 -16.22 9.38
CA LEU A 71 -6.81 -15.07 8.50
C LEU A 71 -5.31 -14.74 8.37
N SER A 72 -4.55 -14.78 9.47
CA SER A 72 -3.09 -14.59 9.44
C SER A 72 -2.38 -15.65 8.62
N ALA A 73 -2.78 -16.93 8.75
CA ALA A 73 -2.22 -18.02 7.95
C ALA A 73 -2.53 -17.83 6.46
N ILE A 74 -3.79 -17.55 6.12
CA ILE A 74 -4.22 -17.32 4.72
C ILE A 74 -3.46 -16.14 4.13
N ALA A 75 -3.33 -15.03 4.86
CA ALA A 75 -2.59 -13.86 4.40
C ALA A 75 -1.12 -14.19 4.12
N SER A 76 -0.48 -14.99 4.97
CA SER A 76 0.93 -15.40 4.82
C SER A 76 1.15 -16.36 3.64
N PHE A 77 0.22 -17.29 3.41
CA PHE A 77 0.25 -18.15 2.24
C PHE A 77 -0.01 -17.38 0.95
N ALA A 78 -1.00 -16.48 0.95
CA ALA A 78 -1.31 -15.64 -0.19
C ALA A 78 -0.14 -14.73 -0.56
N SER A 79 0.54 -14.14 0.44
CA SER A 79 1.71 -13.29 0.20
C SER A 79 2.88 -14.08 -0.39
N ALA A 80 3.19 -15.25 0.15
CA ALA A 80 4.24 -16.12 -0.38
C ALA A 80 3.94 -16.57 -1.83
N ALA A 81 2.69 -16.95 -2.12
CA ALA A 81 2.27 -17.35 -3.46
C ALA A 81 2.39 -16.19 -4.47
N LEU A 82 1.98 -14.99 -4.08
CA LEU A 82 2.10 -13.79 -4.90
C LEU A 82 3.57 -13.40 -5.15
N ALA A 83 4.44 -13.51 -4.14
CA ALA A 83 5.87 -13.24 -4.26
C ALA A 83 6.51 -14.20 -5.27
N CYS A 84 6.19 -15.49 -5.17
CA CYS A 84 6.66 -16.52 -6.09
C CYS A 84 6.17 -16.26 -7.53
N ARG A 85 4.88 -16.00 -7.73
CA ARG A 85 4.31 -15.69 -9.05
C ARG A 85 4.93 -14.43 -9.66
N ARG A 86 5.17 -13.39 -8.87
CA ARG A 86 5.86 -12.16 -9.32
C ARG A 86 7.31 -12.43 -9.70
N GLY A 87 8.07 -13.10 -8.84
CA GLY A 87 9.48 -13.38 -9.11
C GLY A 87 9.68 -14.21 -10.37
N ARG A 88 8.80 -15.19 -10.63
CA ARG A 88 8.81 -15.97 -11.89
C ARG A 88 8.56 -15.10 -13.12
N ARG A 89 7.64 -14.13 -13.04
CA ARG A 89 7.37 -13.19 -14.16
C ARG A 89 8.52 -12.23 -14.43
N HIS A 90 9.29 -11.85 -13.40
CA HIS A 90 10.46 -11.01 -13.55
C HIS A 90 11.73 -11.79 -13.95
N GLY A 91 11.65 -13.11 -14.14
CA GLY A 91 12.79 -13.93 -14.53
C GLY A 91 13.89 -13.98 -13.46
N PHE A 92 13.52 -13.90 -12.18
CA PHE A 92 14.50 -13.94 -11.10
C PHE A 92 15.19 -15.29 -10.98
N ASP A 93 16.48 -15.23 -10.63
CA ASP A 93 17.26 -16.40 -10.25
C ASP A 93 16.61 -17.11 -9.04
N ALA A 94 16.77 -18.43 -8.98
CA ALA A 94 16.09 -19.30 -8.02
C ALA A 94 16.40 -18.91 -6.57
N LYS A 95 17.65 -18.49 -6.28
CA LYS A 95 18.07 -18.01 -4.95
C LYS A 95 17.29 -16.76 -4.53
N ARG A 96 17.17 -15.80 -5.44
CA ARG A 96 16.46 -14.54 -5.19
C ARG A 96 14.95 -14.78 -5.05
N LEU A 97 14.39 -15.69 -5.84
CA LEU A 97 13.00 -16.13 -5.70
C LEU A 97 12.75 -16.70 -4.30
N TRP A 98 13.61 -17.60 -3.82
CA TRP A 98 13.48 -18.24 -2.52
C TRP A 98 13.54 -17.22 -1.37
N LEU A 99 14.48 -16.28 -1.46
CA LEU A 99 14.61 -15.17 -0.50
C LEU A 99 13.32 -14.35 -0.41
N TRP A 100 12.74 -13.96 -1.54
CA TRP A 100 11.48 -13.19 -1.56
C TRP A 100 10.28 -13.99 -1.07
N THR A 101 10.22 -15.29 -1.35
CA THR A 101 9.14 -16.16 -0.81
C THR A 101 9.24 -16.33 0.69
N ALA A 102 10.45 -16.53 1.23
CA ALA A 102 10.67 -16.62 2.67
C ALA A 102 10.32 -15.31 3.36
N LEU A 103 10.74 -14.18 2.79
CA LEU A 103 10.42 -12.85 3.32
C LEU A 103 8.92 -12.56 3.29
N GLY A 104 8.23 -12.93 2.20
CA GLY A 104 6.78 -12.81 2.07
C GLY A 104 6.01 -13.72 3.03
N PHE A 105 6.55 -14.86 3.42
CA PHE A 105 5.95 -15.75 4.42
C PHE A 105 6.13 -15.22 5.84
N ILE A 106 7.33 -14.72 6.19
CA ILE A 106 7.64 -14.22 7.55
C ILE A 106 6.98 -12.86 7.81
N LEU A 107 7.08 -11.91 6.87
CA LEU A 107 6.52 -10.56 7.01
C LEU A 107 5.06 -10.47 6.52
N GLY A 108 4.53 -11.53 5.91
CA GLY A 108 3.20 -11.54 5.30
C GLY A 108 3.06 -10.48 4.19
N PRO A 109 2.01 -9.64 4.21
CA PRO A 109 1.78 -8.62 3.18
C PRO A 109 2.87 -7.54 3.13
N PHE A 110 3.57 -7.26 4.23
CA PHE A 110 4.66 -6.28 4.24
C PHE A 110 5.85 -6.74 3.39
N GLY A 111 6.14 -8.04 3.35
CA GLY A 111 7.20 -8.59 2.49
C GLY A 111 6.92 -8.35 1.01
N LEU A 112 5.65 -8.42 0.58
CA LEU A 112 5.24 -8.08 -0.77
C LEU A 112 5.36 -6.59 -1.09
N LEU A 113 4.99 -5.73 -0.14
CA LEU A 113 5.13 -4.28 -0.30
C LEU A 113 6.61 -3.91 -0.44
N LEU A 114 7.46 -4.47 0.41
CA LEU A 114 8.90 -4.28 0.34
C LEU A 114 9.47 -4.77 -1.00
N MET A 115 9.06 -5.95 -1.47
CA MET A 115 9.42 -6.47 -2.79
C MET A 115 9.01 -5.49 -3.90
N ARG A 116 7.80 -4.92 -3.82
CA ARG A 116 7.30 -3.98 -4.83
C ARG A 116 8.01 -2.62 -4.78
N SER A 117 8.44 -2.17 -3.61
CA SER A 117 9.20 -0.93 -3.45
C SER A 117 10.64 -1.07 -3.92
N LEU A 118 11.26 -2.23 -3.72
CA LEU A 118 12.65 -2.49 -4.12
C LEU A 118 12.78 -2.93 -5.59
N ILE A 119 11.75 -3.55 -6.15
CA ILE A 119 11.73 -3.91 -7.56
C ILE A 119 11.07 -2.77 -8.32
N GLU A 120 11.90 -1.86 -8.80
CA GLU A 120 11.46 -0.86 -9.76
C GLU A 120 10.87 -1.57 -10.97
N SER A 121 9.59 -1.29 -11.23
CA SER A 121 8.94 -1.81 -12.43
C SER A 121 9.62 -1.15 -13.62
N PRO A 122 10.04 -1.94 -14.63
CA PRO A 122 10.77 -1.38 -15.76
C PRO A 122 9.92 -0.27 -16.39
N ALA A 123 10.53 0.90 -16.57
CA ALA A 123 9.85 2.03 -17.20
C ALA A 123 9.25 1.59 -18.52
N ARG A 124 7.96 1.91 -18.71
CA ARG A 124 7.22 1.60 -19.93
C ARG A 124 6.85 2.89 -20.62
N GLU A 125 7.13 2.96 -21.90
CA GLU A 125 6.83 4.11 -22.75
C GLU A 125 6.00 3.66 -23.96
N PRO A 126 5.17 4.54 -24.54
CA PRO A 126 4.49 4.25 -25.79
C PRO A 126 5.50 4.17 -26.94
N CYS A 127 5.43 3.10 -27.73
CA CYS A 127 6.26 2.95 -28.92
C CYS A 127 5.87 3.98 -29.99
N SER A 128 6.84 4.70 -30.55
CA SER A 128 6.60 5.69 -31.63
C SER A 128 6.03 5.07 -32.91
N SER A 129 6.32 3.80 -33.20
CA SER A 129 5.82 3.13 -34.42
C SER A 129 4.41 2.55 -34.27
N CYS A 130 4.06 1.99 -33.11
CA CYS A 130 2.79 1.25 -32.94
C CYS A 130 1.90 1.74 -31.80
N GLY A 131 2.35 2.71 -30.99
CA GLY A 131 1.61 3.28 -29.86
C GLY A 131 1.46 2.38 -28.64
N ARG A 132 1.91 1.11 -28.68
CA ARG A 132 1.79 0.18 -27.54
C ARG A 132 2.88 0.43 -26.49
N LEU A 133 2.53 0.21 -25.22
CA LEU A 133 3.47 0.30 -24.09
C LEU A 133 4.56 -0.78 -24.20
N ARG A 134 5.80 -0.35 -24.41
CA ARG A 134 7.00 -1.21 -24.46
C ARG A 134 7.90 -0.93 -23.27
N VAL A 135 8.80 -1.87 -22.97
CA VAL A 135 9.84 -1.70 -21.93
C VAL A 135 11.01 -0.90 -22.49
N VAL A 136 11.42 0.17 -21.81
CA VAL A 136 12.49 1.10 -22.26
C VAL A 136 13.85 0.41 -22.38
N THR A 137 14.14 -0.59 -21.53
CA THR A 137 15.44 -1.26 -21.50
C THR A 137 15.71 -2.18 -22.70
N ARG A 138 14.73 -2.39 -23.59
CA ARG A 138 14.90 -3.21 -24.80
C ARG A 138 15.07 -2.34 -26.04
N ASN A 139 16.10 -2.63 -26.84
CA ASN A 139 16.41 -1.90 -28.07
C ASN A 139 15.33 -2.01 -29.17
N ARG A 140 14.46 -3.03 -29.08
CA ARG A 140 13.38 -3.26 -30.05
C ARG A 140 12.04 -3.43 -29.35
N CYS A 141 10.98 -2.94 -30.00
CA CYS A 141 9.62 -3.13 -29.53
C CYS A 141 9.23 -4.61 -29.59
N GLU A 142 8.65 -5.13 -28.51
CA GLU A 142 8.20 -6.52 -28.40
C GLU A 142 7.04 -6.86 -29.34
N TYR A 143 6.30 -5.84 -29.80
CA TYR A 143 5.11 -6.02 -30.63
C TYR A 143 5.40 -5.85 -32.12
N CYS A 144 6.08 -4.76 -32.51
CA CYS A 144 6.34 -4.44 -33.93
C CYS A 144 7.79 -4.66 -34.36
N GLY A 145 8.71 -4.94 -33.43
CA GLY A 145 10.15 -5.05 -33.72
C GLY A 145 10.84 -3.72 -34.04
N GLY A 146 10.12 -2.61 -34.05
CA GLY A 146 10.66 -1.27 -34.32
C GLY A 146 11.78 -0.90 -33.34
N ALA A 147 12.84 -0.29 -33.87
CA ALA A 147 13.97 0.18 -33.09
C ALA A 147 13.59 1.33 -32.15
N PHE A 148 14.41 1.57 -31.13
CA PHE A 148 14.29 2.78 -30.32
C PHE A 148 14.57 4.02 -31.18
N PRO A 149 13.74 5.09 -31.13
CA PRO A 149 14.08 6.33 -31.81
C PRO A 149 15.38 6.88 -31.22
N ALA A 150 16.23 7.47 -32.06
CA ALA A 150 17.38 8.20 -31.54
C ALA A 150 16.88 9.29 -30.57
N PRO A 151 17.61 9.58 -29.48
CA PRO A 151 17.30 10.71 -28.62
C PRO A 151 17.17 11.99 -29.48
N ALA A 152 16.20 12.85 -29.14
CA ALA A 152 16.05 14.11 -29.86
C ALA A 152 17.32 14.94 -29.68
N ALA A 153 17.86 15.46 -30.79
CA ALA A 153 19.04 16.33 -30.78
C ALA A 153 18.66 17.70 -30.21
N ASP A 154 18.48 17.78 -28.89
CA ASP A 154 17.99 18.98 -28.19
C ASP A 154 19.14 19.94 -27.83
N GLY A 155 20.30 19.82 -28.48
CA GLY A 155 21.49 20.61 -28.20
C GLY A 155 22.12 20.38 -26.82
N THR A 156 21.63 19.39 -26.06
CA THR A 156 22.13 18.98 -24.74
C THR A 156 23.11 17.80 -24.80
N GLU A 157 23.62 17.49 -25.98
CA GLU A 157 24.63 16.44 -26.15
C GLU A 157 25.97 16.92 -25.57
N ILE A 158 26.47 16.20 -24.57
CA ILE A 158 27.78 16.44 -23.96
C ILE A 158 28.81 15.75 -24.85
N PHE A 159 29.62 16.53 -25.56
CA PHE A 159 30.77 16.02 -26.30
C PHE A 159 31.97 15.91 -25.35
N GLU A 160 32.54 14.72 -25.20
CA GLU A 160 33.82 14.56 -24.50
C GLU A 160 34.95 15.14 -25.38
N PRO A 161 35.81 16.03 -24.86
CA PRO A 161 36.94 16.55 -25.61
C PRO A 161 38.01 15.46 -25.83
N ALA A 162 38.56 15.42 -27.04
CA ALA A 162 39.59 14.48 -27.50
C ALA A 162 40.96 14.69 -26.82
#